data_AF-A0A146K883-F1
#
_entry.id   AF-A0A146K883-F1
#
_cell.length_a   1.000
_cell.length_b   1.000
_cell.length_c   1.000
_cell.angle_alpha   90.00
_cell.angle_beta   90.00
_cell.angle_gamma   90.00
#
_symmetry.space_group_name_H-M   'P 1'
#
loop_
_entity.id
_entity.type
_entity.pdbx_description
1 polymer ?
#
loop_
_entity_poly.entity_id
_entity_poly.type
_entity_poly.pdbx_seq_one_letter_code
_entity_poly.pdbx_strand_id
1 'polypeptide(L)'
;NIEWFKAAQENNYAYIIKHLDCEGSHDPRQTNATTHQGYTAIHYAALLNHLETFEVLFSVEAFETTPQEMTILINGLHIKIPAKCTVLTLALIKRSDKIIKFLIKKLQEGQNKNLINMKDENGNGPIWYAINYNFQQIKQLFALNPDINGTNLIDLCLTVKNYNALHSVLDQEQSKEWIIENFWDLVNHLDKDIRYKSRKLMVQVVKKMSKQETEQFFNGQTVGEVFALKSD
;
A
#
# COMPACT_ATOMS: atom_id res chain seq x y z
N ASN A 1 -7.26 19.58 -24.05
CA ASN A 1 -8.21 18.80 -24.87
C ASN A 1 -9.19 18.12 -23.91
N ILE A 2 -10.46 18.54 -23.80
CA ILE A 2 -11.39 17.93 -22.81
C ILE A 2 -11.70 16.46 -23.15
N GLU A 3 -11.73 16.12 -24.43
CA GLU A 3 -12.04 14.76 -24.91
C GLU A 3 -10.95 13.76 -24.54
N TRP A 4 -9.70 14.20 -24.34
CA TRP A 4 -8.61 13.38 -23.79
C TRP A 4 -8.98 12.77 -22.43
N PHE A 5 -9.50 13.59 -21.52
CA PHE A 5 -9.86 13.13 -20.17
C PHE A 5 -11.13 12.30 -20.17
N LYS A 6 -12.12 12.63 -21.02
CA LYS A 6 -13.32 11.80 -21.19
C LYS A 6 -12.99 10.43 -21.75
N ALA A 7 -12.11 10.36 -22.76
CA ALA A 7 -11.64 9.09 -23.31
C ALA A 7 -10.99 8.21 -22.24
N ALA A 8 -10.22 8.80 -21.33
CA ALA A 8 -9.66 8.06 -20.19
C ALA A 8 -10.76 7.58 -19.22
N GLN A 9 -11.74 8.44 -18.92
CA GLN A 9 -12.91 8.13 -18.11
C GLN A 9 -13.82 7.05 -18.72
N GLU A 10 -13.75 6.81 -20.02
CA GLU A 10 -14.59 5.85 -20.76
C GLU A 10 -13.83 4.58 -21.19
N ASN A 11 -12.56 4.43 -20.80
CA ASN A 11 -11.65 3.36 -21.24
C ASN A 11 -11.46 3.31 -22.77
N ASN A 12 -11.53 4.46 -23.44
CA ASN A 12 -11.35 4.58 -24.89
C ASN A 12 -9.87 4.66 -25.26
N TYR A 13 -9.14 3.55 -25.06
CA TYR A 13 -7.70 3.48 -25.32
C TYR A 13 -7.34 3.78 -26.78
N ALA A 14 -8.23 3.50 -27.74
CA ALA A 14 -8.03 3.82 -29.16
C ALA A 14 -7.96 5.33 -29.40
N TYR A 15 -8.83 6.11 -28.74
CA TYR A 15 -8.76 7.56 -28.78
C TYR A 15 -7.47 8.07 -28.12
N ILE A 16 -7.09 7.48 -26.98
CA ILE A 16 -5.86 7.83 -26.26
C ILE A 16 -4.63 7.61 -27.14
N ILE A 17 -4.49 6.46 -27.80
CA ILE A 17 -3.37 6.18 -28.71
C ILE A 17 -3.29 7.21 -29.84
N LYS A 18 -4.44 7.61 -30.40
CA LYS A 18 -4.49 8.57 -31.51
C LYS A 18 -4.08 9.99 -31.10
N HIS A 19 -4.20 10.34 -29.80
CA HIS A 19 -3.99 11.69 -29.29
C HIS A 19 -2.92 11.75 -28.19
N LEU A 20 -1.88 10.92 -28.28
CA LEU A 20 -0.76 10.93 -27.33
C LEU A 20 -0.02 12.27 -27.26
N ASP A 21 -0.20 13.16 -28.24
CA ASP A 21 0.26 14.56 -28.16
C ASP A 21 -0.37 15.36 -27.00
N CYS A 22 -1.41 14.82 -26.36
CA CYS A 22 -2.03 15.37 -25.16
C CYS A 22 -1.43 14.84 -23.84
N GLU A 23 -0.37 14.02 -23.87
CA GLU A 23 0.27 13.47 -22.67
C GLU A 23 0.69 14.56 -21.67
N GLY A 24 0.58 14.25 -20.37
CA GLY A 24 0.92 15.19 -19.30
C GLY A 24 -0.03 16.38 -19.18
N SER A 25 -1.06 16.48 -20.03
CA SER A 25 -2.08 17.50 -19.88
C SER A 25 -2.94 17.26 -18.64
N HIS A 26 -3.35 18.34 -17.99
CA HIS A 26 -4.11 18.32 -16.75
C HIS A 26 -5.55 18.76 -17.00
N ASP A 27 -6.51 18.08 -16.38
CA ASP A 27 -7.93 18.32 -16.61
C ASP A 27 -8.35 19.71 -16.12
N PRO A 28 -8.76 20.63 -17.02
CA PRO A 28 -9.10 22.00 -16.62
C PRO A 28 -10.51 22.08 -16.03
N ARG A 29 -11.32 21.03 -16.13
CA ARG A 29 -12.71 21.03 -15.66
C ARG A 29 -12.76 21.14 -14.14
N GLN A 30 -13.78 21.84 -13.63
CA GLN A 30 -14.00 21.94 -12.19
C GLN A 30 -14.33 20.57 -11.59
N THR A 31 -13.83 20.34 -10.38
CA THR A 31 -14.08 19.11 -9.63
C THR A 31 -15.58 18.91 -9.38
N ASN A 32 -16.04 17.69 -9.64
CA ASN A 32 -17.39 17.23 -9.35
C ASN A 32 -17.34 15.73 -8.98
N ALA A 33 -18.48 15.03 -9.02
CA ALA A 33 -18.57 13.63 -8.62
C ALA A 33 -17.69 12.67 -9.44
N THR A 34 -17.42 12.98 -10.71
CA THR A 34 -16.67 12.10 -11.64
C THR A 34 -15.43 12.76 -12.22
N THR A 35 -15.30 14.07 -12.05
CA THR A 35 -14.24 14.90 -12.63
C THR A 35 -13.44 15.54 -11.51
N HIS A 36 -12.14 15.61 -11.71
CA HIS A 36 -11.18 16.01 -10.70
C HIS A 36 -10.21 16.99 -11.34
N GLN A 37 -10.32 18.26 -10.97
CA GLN A 37 -9.49 19.30 -11.56
C GLN A 37 -8.02 18.99 -11.35
N GLY A 38 -7.24 19.13 -12.42
CA GLY A 38 -5.82 18.89 -12.43
C GLY A 38 -5.42 17.42 -12.57
N TYR A 39 -6.35 16.48 -12.62
CA TYR A 39 -6.01 15.09 -12.94
C TYR A 39 -5.53 14.96 -14.38
N THR A 40 -4.46 14.20 -14.59
CA THR A 40 -4.07 13.70 -15.92
C THR A 40 -4.91 12.48 -16.33
N ALA A 41 -4.77 12.01 -17.56
CA ALA A 41 -5.54 10.87 -18.05
C ALA A 41 -5.25 9.58 -17.25
N ILE A 42 -3.99 9.35 -16.87
CA ILE A 42 -3.61 8.13 -16.13
C ILE A 42 -4.25 8.09 -14.74
N HIS A 43 -4.48 9.24 -14.11
CA HIS A 43 -5.17 9.31 -12.82
C HIS A 43 -6.61 8.78 -12.95
N TYR A 44 -7.34 9.19 -14.00
CA TYR A 44 -8.69 8.67 -14.27
C TYR A 44 -8.67 7.17 -14.56
N ALA A 45 -7.74 6.71 -15.39
CA ALA A 45 -7.62 5.29 -15.71
C ALA A 45 -7.33 4.43 -14.46
N ALA A 46 -6.46 4.91 -13.57
CA ALA A 46 -6.18 4.27 -12.28
C ALA A 46 -7.41 4.25 -11.36
N LEU A 47 -8.09 5.39 -11.21
CA LEU A 47 -9.24 5.57 -10.33
C LEU A 47 -10.43 4.67 -10.74
N LEU A 48 -10.62 4.48 -12.03
CA LEU A 48 -11.72 3.71 -12.63
C LEU A 48 -11.32 2.27 -12.98
N ASN A 49 -10.09 1.86 -12.70
CA ASN A 49 -9.56 0.51 -12.96
C ASN A 49 -9.63 0.11 -14.45
N HIS A 50 -9.40 1.07 -15.33
CA HIS A 50 -9.41 0.97 -16.79
C HIS A 50 -8.04 0.54 -17.31
N LEU A 51 -7.77 -0.77 -17.29
CA LEU A 51 -6.44 -1.32 -17.56
C LEU A 51 -5.93 -0.98 -18.97
N GLU A 52 -6.74 -1.14 -19.99
CA GLU A 52 -6.34 -0.96 -21.38
C GLU A 52 -5.86 0.47 -21.64
N THR A 53 -6.61 1.47 -21.17
CA THR A 53 -6.17 2.86 -21.21
C THR A 53 -4.94 3.10 -20.33
N PHE A 54 -4.90 2.53 -19.13
CA PHE A 54 -3.78 2.71 -18.21
C PHE A 54 -2.46 2.19 -18.80
N GLU A 55 -2.47 1.03 -19.46
CA GLU A 55 -1.27 0.43 -20.06
C GLU A 55 -0.64 1.35 -21.11
N VAL A 56 -1.47 2.00 -21.95
CA VAL A 56 -1.01 2.97 -22.94
C VAL A 56 -0.37 4.16 -22.24
N LEU A 57 -1.08 4.74 -21.27
CA LEU A 57 -0.65 5.95 -20.56
C LEU A 57 0.56 5.71 -19.65
N PHE A 58 0.76 4.50 -19.14
CA PHE A 58 1.87 4.19 -18.24
C PHE A 58 3.24 4.46 -18.87
N SER A 59 3.36 4.36 -20.19
CA SER A 59 4.61 4.66 -20.88
C SER A 59 5.00 6.15 -20.87
N VAL A 60 4.03 7.04 -20.64
CA VAL A 60 4.19 8.49 -20.81
C VAL A 60 3.83 9.30 -19.56
N GLU A 61 2.94 8.80 -18.70
CA GLU A 61 2.40 9.49 -17.53
C GLU A 61 2.66 8.74 -16.20
N ALA A 62 3.50 7.69 -16.17
CA ALA A 62 3.70 6.86 -14.97
C ALA A 62 4.05 7.63 -13.69
N PHE A 63 4.77 8.74 -13.81
CA PHE A 63 5.25 9.55 -12.68
C PHE A 63 4.35 10.75 -12.37
N GLU A 64 3.23 10.90 -13.07
CA GLU A 64 2.25 11.93 -12.75
C GLU A 64 1.73 11.74 -11.32
N THR A 65 1.47 12.87 -10.67
CA THR A 65 0.98 12.89 -9.28
C THR A 65 -0.23 13.79 -9.14
N THR A 66 -1.04 13.53 -8.11
CA THR A 66 -2.18 14.39 -7.81
C THR A 66 -1.69 15.81 -7.51
N PRO A 67 -2.22 16.85 -8.16
CA PRO A 67 -1.67 18.20 -8.03
C PRO A 67 -2.05 18.87 -6.71
N GLN A 68 -3.15 18.40 -6.11
CA GLN A 68 -3.71 18.98 -4.89
C GLN A 68 -4.41 17.90 -4.08
N GLU A 69 -4.59 18.21 -2.80
CA GLU A 69 -5.43 17.44 -1.91
C GLU A 69 -6.89 17.43 -2.40
N MET A 70 -7.56 16.31 -2.25
CA MET A 70 -8.95 16.17 -2.66
C MET A 70 -9.69 15.10 -1.86
N THR A 71 -11.00 15.07 -2.03
CA THR A 71 -11.86 14.05 -1.42
C THR A 71 -12.59 13.29 -2.51
N ILE A 72 -12.53 11.96 -2.44
CA ILE A 72 -13.25 11.07 -3.36
C ILE A 72 -14.20 10.16 -2.58
N LEU A 73 -15.29 9.76 -3.23
CA LEU A 73 -16.25 8.81 -2.67
C LEU A 73 -15.82 7.38 -3.02
N ILE A 74 -15.63 6.53 -2.01
CA ILE A 74 -15.38 5.09 -2.16
C ILE A 74 -16.33 4.33 -1.25
N ASN A 75 -17.24 3.55 -1.83
CA ASN A 75 -18.21 2.73 -1.07
C ASN A 75 -18.99 3.55 -0.03
N GLY A 76 -19.39 4.78 -0.37
CA GLY A 76 -20.11 5.68 0.53
C GLY A 76 -19.23 6.43 1.55
N LEU A 77 -17.92 6.16 1.59
CA LEU A 77 -16.97 6.85 2.46
C LEU A 77 -16.23 7.94 1.71
N HIS A 78 -16.15 9.12 2.33
CA HIS A 78 -15.34 10.23 1.85
C HIS A 78 -13.89 9.96 2.25
N ILE A 79 -13.04 9.67 1.25
CA ILE A 79 -11.62 9.41 1.46
C ILE A 79 -10.84 10.62 0.96
N LYS A 80 -10.04 11.16 1.86
CA LYS A 80 -9.14 12.26 1.60
C LYS A 80 -7.85 11.74 0.96
N ILE A 81 -7.52 12.24 -0.22
CA ILE A 81 -6.31 11.92 -0.97
C ILE A 81 -5.40 13.15 -0.92
N PRO A 82 -4.20 13.05 -0.32
CA PRO A 82 -3.22 14.12 -0.32
C PRO A 82 -2.72 14.47 -1.73
N ALA A 83 -2.16 15.67 -1.89
CA ALA A 83 -1.38 16.02 -3.06
C ALA A 83 -0.12 15.13 -3.18
N LYS A 84 0.47 15.10 -4.38
CA LYS A 84 1.66 14.31 -4.73
C LYS A 84 1.48 12.79 -4.62
N CYS A 85 0.23 12.30 -4.61
CA CYS A 85 -0.02 10.86 -4.69
C CYS A 85 0.28 10.36 -6.10
N THR A 86 1.07 9.30 -6.22
CA THR A 86 1.33 8.63 -7.50
C THR A 86 0.13 7.80 -7.96
N VAL A 87 0.16 7.38 -9.23
CA VAL A 87 -0.83 6.44 -9.77
C VAL A 87 -0.86 5.09 -9.05
N LEU A 88 0.28 4.62 -8.49
CA LEU A 88 0.33 3.41 -7.67
C LEU A 88 -0.42 3.62 -6.35
N THR A 89 -0.17 4.72 -5.66
CA THR A 89 -0.89 5.09 -4.44
C THR A 89 -2.38 5.23 -4.69
N LEU A 90 -2.77 5.90 -5.78
CA LEU A 90 -4.18 6.07 -6.15
C LEU A 90 -4.86 4.72 -6.41
N ALA A 91 -4.20 3.82 -7.14
CA ALA A 91 -4.71 2.47 -7.39
C ALA A 91 -4.89 1.67 -6.09
N LEU A 92 -3.98 1.79 -5.12
CA LEU A 92 -4.10 1.14 -3.80
C LEU A 92 -5.29 1.67 -3.00
N ILE A 93 -5.48 2.99 -2.96
CA ILE A 93 -6.63 3.63 -2.28
C ILE A 93 -7.95 3.15 -2.89
N LYS A 94 -8.03 3.09 -4.23
CA LYS A 94 -9.24 2.64 -4.95
C LYS A 94 -9.42 1.13 -5.02
N ARG A 95 -8.42 0.35 -4.61
CA ARG A 95 -8.39 -1.12 -4.78
C ARG A 95 -8.58 -1.53 -6.25
N SER A 96 -7.89 -0.83 -7.14
CA SER A 96 -7.94 -1.08 -8.59
C SER A 96 -7.10 -2.32 -8.94
N ASP A 97 -7.63 -3.51 -8.66
CA ASP A 97 -6.88 -4.78 -8.68
C ASP A 97 -6.14 -5.05 -10.00
N LYS A 98 -6.73 -4.68 -11.15
CA LYS A 98 -6.09 -4.90 -12.46
C LYS A 98 -4.86 -4.00 -12.60
N ILE A 99 -5.01 -2.73 -12.23
CA ILE A 99 -3.93 -1.74 -12.27
C ILE A 99 -2.82 -2.08 -11.28
N ILE A 100 -3.17 -2.49 -10.06
CA ILE A 100 -2.17 -2.87 -9.06
C ILE A 100 -1.36 -4.08 -9.53
N LYS A 101 -2.02 -5.12 -10.06
CA LYS A 101 -1.33 -6.29 -10.62
C LYS A 101 -0.40 -5.92 -11.77
N PHE A 102 -0.85 -5.04 -12.67
CA PHE A 102 -0.03 -4.52 -13.74
C PHE A 102 1.19 -3.77 -13.21
N LEU A 103 1.01 -2.82 -12.29
CA LEU A 103 2.08 -2.01 -11.71
C LEU A 103 3.11 -2.87 -10.97
N ILE A 104 2.68 -3.83 -10.16
CA ILE A 104 3.58 -4.75 -9.46
C ILE A 104 4.42 -5.56 -10.46
N LYS A 105 3.78 -6.08 -11.52
CA LYS A 105 4.50 -6.78 -12.59
C LYS A 105 5.55 -5.87 -13.24
N LYS A 106 5.21 -4.62 -13.55
CA LYS A 106 6.15 -3.64 -14.12
C LYS A 106 7.32 -3.30 -13.20
N LEU A 107 7.06 -3.16 -11.90
CA LEU A 107 8.10 -2.94 -10.90
C LEU A 107 9.04 -4.15 -10.75
N GLN A 108 8.49 -5.37 -10.80
CA GLN A 108 9.28 -6.62 -10.80
C GLN A 108 10.16 -6.75 -12.05
N GLU A 109 9.65 -6.34 -13.22
CA GLU A 109 10.40 -6.22 -14.47
C GLU A 109 11.45 -5.09 -14.43
N GLY A 110 11.46 -4.30 -13.35
CA GLY A 110 12.40 -3.21 -13.12
C GLY A 110 12.06 -1.91 -13.83
N GLN A 111 10.85 -1.79 -14.37
CA GLN A 111 10.34 -0.55 -14.95
C GLN A 111 9.83 0.39 -13.85
N ASN A 112 10.15 1.68 -13.95
CA ASN A 112 9.64 2.73 -13.07
C ASN A 112 9.80 2.43 -11.57
N LYS A 113 10.92 1.78 -11.17
CA LYS A 113 11.18 1.33 -9.78
C LYS A 113 10.96 2.42 -8.73
N ASN A 114 11.27 3.68 -9.07
CA ASN A 114 11.13 4.80 -8.15
C ASN A 114 9.69 5.02 -7.65
N LEU A 115 8.67 4.54 -8.36
CA LEU A 115 7.26 4.64 -7.94
C LEU A 115 7.02 4.01 -6.56
N ILE A 116 7.77 2.96 -6.18
CA ILE A 116 7.61 2.29 -4.89
C ILE A 116 8.06 3.15 -3.70
N ASN A 117 8.88 4.17 -3.96
CA ASN A 117 9.51 5.03 -2.95
C ASN A 117 8.98 6.45 -2.94
N MET A 118 8.16 6.84 -3.92
CA MET A 118 7.58 8.18 -3.98
C MET A 118 6.62 8.40 -2.81
N LYS A 119 6.74 9.57 -2.19
CA LYS A 119 5.95 9.99 -1.05
C LYS A 119 5.00 11.11 -1.45
N ASP A 120 3.82 11.09 -0.87
CA ASP A 120 2.86 12.19 -0.97
C ASP A 120 3.32 13.43 -0.16
N GLU A 121 2.49 14.48 -0.13
CA GLU A 121 2.79 15.70 0.64
C GLU A 121 2.90 15.48 2.16
N ASN A 122 2.34 14.39 2.68
CA ASN A 122 2.41 14.01 4.09
C ASN A 122 3.59 13.07 4.40
N GLY A 123 4.41 12.74 3.40
CA GLY A 123 5.52 11.80 3.55
C GLY A 123 5.13 10.32 3.50
N ASN A 124 3.88 9.99 3.15
CA ASN A 124 3.41 8.60 3.05
C ASN A 124 3.68 8.03 1.65
N GLY A 125 4.25 6.83 1.59
CA GLY A 125 4.50 6.10 0.34
C GLY A 125 3.51 4.96 0.08
N PRO A 126 3.62 4.24 -1.06
CA PRO A 126 2.71 3.16 -1.45
C PRO A 126 2.47 2.10 -0.37
N ILE A 127 3.50 1.74 0.41
CA ILE A 127 3.34 0.71 1.45
C ILE A 127 2.39 1.16 2.57
N TRP A 128 2.36 2.45 2.90
CA TRP A 128 1.47 3.02 3.91
C TRP A 128 0.02 2.88 3.44
N TYR A 129 -0.21 3.14 2.15
CA TYR A 129 -1.52 3.01 1.53
C TYR A 129 -1.95 1.55 1.35
N ALA A 130 -1.03 0.64 1.03
CA ALA A 130 -1.32 -0.78 1.01
C ALA A 130 -1.75 -1.28 2.40
N ILE A 131 -1.08 -0.83 3.46
CA ILE A 131 -1.46 -1.13 4.84
C ILE A 131 -2.86 -0.62 5.16
N ASN A 132 -3.18 0.63 4.82
CA ASN A 132 -4.46 1.24 5.18
C ASN A 132 -5.64 0.75 4.34
N TYR A 133 -5.42 0.57 3.03
CA TYR A 133 -6.52 0.40 2.08
C TYR A 133 -6.49 -0.94 1.35
N ASN A 134 -5.32 -1.55 1.13
CA ASN A 134 -5.21 -2.77 0.31
C ASN A 134 -4.12 -3.75 0.78
N PHE A 135 -4.45 -4.53 1.81
CA PHE A 135 -3.49 -5.38 2.51
C PHE A 135 -3.01 -6.61 1.71
N GLN A 136 -3.71 -6.98 0.63
CA GLN A 136 -3.41 -8.20 -0.15
C GLN A 136 -2.05 -8.10 -0.87
N GLN A 137 -1.57 -6.88 -1.14
CA GLN A 137 -0.37 -6.63 -1.95
C GLN A 137 0.82 -6.15 -1.10
N ILE A 138 0.66 -6.06 0.23
CA ILE A 138 1.75 -5.67 1.13
C ILE A 138 2.98 -6.56 0.92
N LYS A 139 2.79 -7.88 0.82
CA LYS A 139 3.89 -8.84 0.62
C LYS A 139 4.69 -8.53 -0.66
N GLN A 140 3.99 -8.23 -1.75
CA GLN A 140 4.60 -7.95 -3.05
C GLN A 140 5.30 -6.58 -3.05
N LEU A 141 4.65 -5.55 -2.49
CA LEU A 141 5.22 -4.21 -2.40
C LEU A 141 6.42 -4.15 -1.47
N PHE A 142 6.40 -4.92 -0.38
CA PHE A 142 7.52 -5.05 0.55
C PHE A 142 8.73 -5.71 -0.12
N ALA A 143 8.52 -6.84 -0.83
CA ALA A 143 9.59 -7.50 -1.58
C ALA A 143 10.21 -6.62 -2.68
N LEU A 144 9.47 -5.61 -3.15
CA LEU A 144 9.92 -4.65 -4.15
C LEU A 144 10.63 -3.42 -3.56
N ASN A 145 10.55 -3.21 -2.24
CA ASN A 145 11.09 -2.04 -1.58
C ASN A 145 12.25 -2.41 -0.64
N PRO A 146 13.51 -2.32 -1.11
CA PRO A 146 14.68 -2.68 -0.29
C PRO A 146 14.92 -1.72 0.87
N ASP A 147 14.36 -0.51 0.83
CA ASP A 147 14.54 0.52 1.86
C ASP A 147 13.63 0.29 3.08
N ILE A 148 12.68 -0.64 2.98
CA ILE A 148 11.78 -1.00 4.06
C ILE A 148 12.24 -2.35 4.61
N ASN A 149 12.71 -2.34 5.85
CA ASN A 149 12.95 -3.55 6.63
C ASN A 149 11.72 -3.91 7.49
N GLY A 150 11.75 -5.07 8.13
CA GLY A 150 10.65 -5.54 9.00
C GLY A 150 10.29 -4.54 10.10
N THR A 151 11.28 -3.84 10.66
CA THR A 151 11.13 -2.79 11.69
C THR A 151 10.25 -1.65 11.23
N ASN A 152 10.64 -0.98 10.14
CA ASN A 152 9.95 0.19 9.61
C ASN A 152 8.51 -0.16 9.19
N LEU A 153 8.28 -1.40 8.74
CA LEU A 153 6.97 -1.85 8.32
C LEU A 153 6.03 -2.09 9.51
N ILE A 154 6.54 -2.60 10.63
CA ILE A 154 5.72 -2.84 11.82
C ILE A 154 5.39 -1.53 12.53
N ASP A 155 6.36 -0.61 12.64
CA ASP A 155 6.11 0.74 13.14
C ASP A 155 5.03 1.46 12.31
N LEU A 156 5.03 1.24 10.99
CA LEU A 156 4.00 1.77 10.09
C LEU A 156 2.63 1.19 10.39
N CYS A 157 2.53 -0.14 10.54
CA CYS A 157 1.29 -0.83 10.91
C CYS A 157 0.74 -0.40 12.29
N LEU A 158 1.62 -0.11 13.24
CA LEU A 158 1.26 0.40 14.57
C LEU A 158 0.72 1.83 14.49
N THR A 159 1.43 2.71 13.77
CA THR A 159 1.08 4.13 13.61
C THR A 159 -0.33 4.29 13.03
N VAL A 160 -0.66 3.46 12.05
CA VAL A 160 -1.97 3.49 11.37
C VAL A 160 -3.03 2.64 12.07
N LYS A 161 -2.67 1.98 13.19
CA LYS A 161 -3.54 1.09 13.99
C LYS A 161 -4.27 0.05 13.14
N ASN A 162 -3.64 -0.43 12.07
CA ASN A 162 -4.23 -1.42 11.17
C ASN A 162 -3.70 -2.82 11.46
N TYR A 163 -4.36 -3.49 12.41
CA TYR A 163 -3.93 -4.78 12.92
C TYR A 163 -4.05 -5.92 11.89
N ASN A 164 -4.92 -5.81 10.89
CA ASN A 164 -5.01 -6.79 9.81
C ASN A 164 -3.77 -6.75 8.90
N ALA A 165 -3.28 -5.54 8.62
CA ALA A 165 -2.02 -5.36 7.93
C ALA A 165 -0.85 -5.84 8.78
N LEU A 166 -0.85 -5.52 10.09
CA LEU A 166 0.15 -6.05 11.03
C LEU A 166 0.21 -7.58 10.99
N HIS A 167 -0.94 -8.27 11.05
CA HIS A 167 -1.01 -9.72 10.92
C HIS A 167 -0.41 -10.23 9.59
N SER A 168 -0.64 -9.51 8.49
CA SER A 168 -0.11 -9.88 7.16
C SER A 168 1.39 -9.66 7.03
N VAL A 169 1.93 -8.67 7.75
CA VAL A 169 3.36 -8.35 7.84
C VAL A 169 4.08 -9.37 8.72
N LEU A 170 3.52 -9.68 9.90
CA LEU A 170 4.11 -10.61 10.86
C LEU A 170 4.16 -12.07 10.35
N ASP A 171 3.41 -12.41 9.30
CA ASP A 171 3.50 -13.71 8.61
C ASP A 171 4.65 -13.77 7.57
N GLN A 172 5.41 -12.70 7.39
CA GLN A 172 6.55 -12.67 6.45
C GLN A 172 7.86 -13.11 7.12
N GLU A 173 8.63 -13.96 6.42
CA GLU A 173 9.90 -14.50 6.90
C GLU A 173 10.90 -13.40 7.28
N GLN A 174 10.94 -12.35 6.46
CA GLN A 174 11.83 -11.19 6.62
C GLN A 174 11.49 -10.31 7.85
N SER A 175 10.33 -10.52 8.47
CA SER A 175 9.93 -9.82 9.69
C SER A 175 10.28 -10.61 10.96
N LYS A 176 10.70 -11.88 10.85
CA LYS A 176 10.93 -12.77 12.00
C LYS A 176 11.93 -12.23 13.01
N GLU A 177 13.09 -11.74 12.57
CA GLU A 177 14.14 -11.23 13.47
C GLU A 177 13.66 -10.01 14.27
N TRP A 178 13.01 -9.05 13.62
CA TRP A 178 12.45 -7.90 14.34
C TRP A 178 11.39 -8.31 15.36
N ILE A 179 10.52 -9.25 14.97
CA ILE A 179 9.50 -9.78 15.85
C ILE A 179 10.14 -10.40 17.09
N ILE A 180 11.18 -11.20 16.90
CA ILE A 180 11.93 -11.82 17.99
C ILE A 180 12.51 -10.76 18.93
N GLU A 181 13.02 -9.65 18.39
CA GLU A 181 13.67 -8.62 19.20
C GLU A 181 12.69 -7.68 19.92
N ASN A 182 11.53 -7.36 19.32
CA ASN A 182 10.68 -6.24 19.75
C ASN A 182 9.25 -6.66 20.14
N PHE A 183 8.95 -7.96 20.14
CA PHE A 183 7.57 -8.45 20.36
C PHE A 183 6.96 -8.00 21.68
N TRP A 184 7.72 -7.98 22.78
CA TRP A 184 7.16 -7.60 24.07
C TRP A 184 6.77 -6.13 24.12
N ASP A 185 7.58 -5.27 23.51
CA ASP A 185 7.28 -3.84 23.37
C ASP A 185 6.07 -3.64 22.47
N LEU A 186 5.99 -4.38 21.36
CA LEU A 186 4.82 -4.43 20.48
C LEU A 186 3.56 -4.78 21.27
N VAL A 187 3.53 -5.92 21.99
CA VAL A 187 2.36 -6.37 22.77
C VAL A 187 1.96 -5.37 23.84
N ASN A 188 2.92 -4.73 24.49
CA ASN A 188 2.64 -3.77 25.56
C ASN A 188 1.99 -2.48 25.06
N HIS A 189 2.19 -2.10 23.80
CA HIS A 189 1.57 -0.93 23.17
C HIS A 189 0.20 -1.21 22.54
N LEU A 190 -0.23 -2.48 22.49
CA LEU A 190 -1.52 -2.86 21.89
C LEU A 190 -2.67 -2.78 22.90
N ASP A 191 -3.84 -2.38 22.42
CA ASP A 191 -5.08 -2.46 23.18
C ASP A 191 -5.36 -3.89 23.67
N LYS A 192 -6.09 -4.05 24.78
CA LYS A 192 -6.36 -5.35 25.44
C LYS A 192 -6.91 -6.41 24.49
N ASP A 193 -7.84 -6.05 23.60
CA ASP A 193 -8.44 -7.00 22.65
C ASP A 193 -7.46 -7.44 21.56
N ILE A 194 -6.54 -6.55 21.19
CA ILE A 194 -5.52 -6.80 20.17
C ILE A 194 -4.32 -7.55 20.76
N ARG A 195 -4.01 -7.36 22.04
CA ARG A 195 -3.04 -8.18 22.77
C ARG A 195 -3.36 -9.67 22.67
N TYR A 196 -4.64 -10.05 22.82
CA TYR A 196 -5.05 -11.45 22.69
C TYR A 196 -4.79 -12.02 21.29
N LYS A 197 -5.20 -11.29 20.23
CA LYS A 197 -4.96 -11.71 18.83
C LYS A 197 -3.46 -11.75 18.48
N SER A 198 -2.68 -10.82 19.02
CA SER A 198 -1.24 -10.73 18.79
C SER A 198 -0.48 -11.83 19.52
N ARG A 199 -0.90 -12.20 20.74
CA ARG A 199 -0.41 -13.41 21.44
C ARG A 199 -0.69 -14.68 20.63
N LYS A 200 -1.88 -14.81 20.05
CA LYS A 200 -2.21 -15.96 19.17
C LYS A 200 -1.32 -16.02 17.94
N LEU A 201 -1.03 -14.87 17.32
CA LEU A 201 -0.12 -14.79 16.19
C LEU A 201 1.32 -15.15 16.61
N MET A 202 1.75 -14.74 17.79
CA MET A 202 3.06 -15.12 18.31
C MET A 202 3.20 -16.60 18.54
N VAL A 203 2.17 -17.26 19.09
CA VAL A 203 2.17 -18.71 19.17
C VAL A 203 2.32 -19.35 17.79
N GLN A 204 1.78 -18.74 16.73
CA GLN A 204 1.97 -19.22 15.35
C GLN A 204 3.38 -18.94 14.82
N VAL A 205 3.96 -17.77 15.11
CA VAL A 205 5.34 -17.42 14.72
C VAL A 205 6.34 -18.35 15.42
N VAL A 206 6.22 -18.51 16.74
CA VAL A 206 7.06 -19.41 17.56
C VAL A 206 6.95 -20.86 17.08
N LYS A 207 5.77 -21.33 16.68
CA LYS A 207 5.59 -22.66 16.08
C LYS A 207 6.32 -22.84 14.74
N LYS A 208 6.60 -21.75 14.04
CA LYS A 208 7.33 -21.74 12.76
C LYS A 208 8.84 -21.46 12.94
N MET A 209 9.29 -21.19 14.16
CA MET A 209 10.71 -21.00 14.47
C MET A 209 11.38 -22.36 14.69
N SER A 210 12.67 -22.44 14.34
CA SER A 210 13.54 -23.55 14.73
C SER A 210 13.72 -23.57 16.24
N LYS A 211 14.17 -24.73 16.75
CA LYS A 211 14.45 -24.91 18.17
C LYS A 211 15.47 -23.89 18.70
N GLN A 212 16.51 -23.63 17.91
CA GLN A 212 17.60 -22.71 18.27
C GLN A 212 17.13 -21.26 18.33
N GLU A 213 16.29 -20.84 17.37
CA GLU A 213 15.65 -19.51 17.37
C GLU A 213 14.68 -19.35 18.55
N THR A 214 13.96 -20.42 18.90
CA THR A 214 13.02 -20.41 20.04
C THR A 214 13.77 -20.29 21.37
N GLU A 215 14.87 -21.00 21.52
CA GLU A 215 15.73 -20.95 22.72
C GLU A 215 16.39 -19.57 22.89
N GLN A 216 16.83 -18.94 21.80
CA GLN A 216 17.31 -17.56 21.82
C GLN A 216 16.20 -16.56 22.19
N PHE A 217 15.04 -16.66 21.55
CA PHE A 217 13.92 -15.72 21.75
C PHE A 217 13.41 -15.70 23.19
N PHE A 218 13.36 -16.86 23.85
CA PHE A 218 12.88 -16.95 25.22
C PHE A 218 13.98 -16.92 26.27
N ASN A 219 15.26 -16.69 25.89
CA ASN A 219 16.40 -16.78 26.81
C ASN A 219 16.38 -18.08 27.66
N GLY A 220 16.01 -19.20 27.02
CA GLY A 220 15.87 -20.50 27.67
C GLY A 220 14.58 -20.73 28.46
N GLN A 221 13.66 -19.75 28.52
CA GLN A 221 12.32 -19.98 29.08
C GLN A 221 11.44 -20.76 28.08
N THR A 222 10.46 -21.50 28.60
CA THR A 222 9.46 -22.16 27.76
C THR A 222 8.38 -21.16 27.31
N VAL A 223 7.76 -21.44 26.17
CA VAL A 223 6.60 -20.70 25.65
C VAL A 223 5.52 -20.54 26.74
N GLY A 224 5.28 -21.61 27.51
CA GLY A 224 4.29 -21.61 28.60
C GLY A 224 4.64 -20.66 29.75
N GLU A 225 5.91 -20.64 30.19
CA GLU A 225 6.37 -19.75 31.27
C GLU A 225 6.26 -18.29 30.88
N VAL A 226 6.61 -17.96 29.64
CA VAL A 226 6.62 -16.57 29.16
C VAL A 226 5.20 -16.02 28.99
N PHE A 227 4.26 -16.85 28.52
CA PHE A 227 2.85 -16.46 28.45
C PHE A 227 2.15 -16.47 29.81
N ALA A 228 2.61 -17.26 30.78
CA ALA A 228 2.04 -17.33 32.13
C ALA A 228 2.47 -16.15 33.02
N LEU A 229 3.76 -15.75 32.99
CA LEU A 229 4.34 -14.70 33.84
C LEU A 229 3.82 -13.28 33.56
N LYS A 230 3.10 -13.07 32.45
CA LYS A 230 2.63 -11.73 32.02
C LYS A 230 1.11 -11.71 31.76
N SER A 231 0.38 -12.60 32.42
CA SER A 231 -1.09 -12.70 32.36
C SER A 231 -1.81 -11.76 33.33
N ASP A 232 -1.08 -11.24 34.31
CA ASP A 232 -1.53 -10.27 35.31
C ASP A 232 -1.42 -8.83 34.77
#